data_AF-U6F5G6-F1
#
_entry.id   AF-U6F5G6-F1
#
_cell.length_a   1.000
_cell.length_b   1.000
_cell.length_c   1.000
_cell.angle_alpha   90.00
_cell.angle_beta   90.00
_cell.angle_gamma   90.00
#
_symmetry.space_group_name_H-M   'P 1'
#
loop_
_entity.id
_entity.type
_entity.pdbx_description
1 polymer ?
#
loop_
_entity_poly.entity_id
_entity_poly.type
_entity_poly.pdbx_seq_one_letter_code
_entity_poly.pdbx_strand_id
1 'polypeptide(L)'
;MINTFNYINSNIKRGIPITLGQIEVPKNKIKIDYPSYTISSREESQGYSSYRADSERVEVLANVFPVFLFAVAALVSLTTMRRFVEEERTNIGTFKALGYGNGSIAIKFLLYSTSAAILGASLGYTFLPNLIIKAYLASSTLGSDYQLNFAWGPLLISLIIALLATTAVSMLTLYQTLREKPVALLLPKPPKNGSRILLEHIPWLWKHMSFSAKVTARNIFRYKSRMLMTIFG
;
A
#
# COMPACT_ATOMS: atom_id res chain seq x y z
N MET A 1 6.45 -20.11 -54.30
CA MET A 1 5.79 -19.40 -53.19
C MET A 1 6.60 -18.21 -52.63
N ILE A 2 7.91 -18.11 -52.92
CA ILE A 2 8.76 -16.98 -52.47
C ILE A 2 8.81 -15.83 -53.51
N ASN A 3 8.75 -16.15 -54.81
CA ASN A 3 8.86 -15.14 -55.87
C ASN A 3 7.62 -14.24 -56.08
N THR A 4 6.45 -14.66 -55.62
CA THR A 4 5.22 -13.85 -55.73
C THR A 4 5.17 -12.73 -54.68
N PHE A 5 5.82 -12.95 -53.52
CA PHE A 5 5.83 -11.97 -52.42
C PHE A 5 6.70 -10.75 -52.73
N ASN A 6 7.82 -10.95 -53.44
CA ASN A 6 8.72 -9.87 -53.85
C ASN A 6 8.15 -8.94 -54.93
N TYR A 7 7.19 -9.41 -55.74
CA TYR A 7 6.58 -8.59 -56.78
C TYR A 7 5.54 -7.58 -56.22
N ILE A 8 4.94 -7.92 -55.08
CA ILE A 8 3.95 -7.05 -54.41
C ILE A 8 4.65 -5.90 -53.68
N ASN A 9 5.86 -6.14 -53.16
CA ASN A 9 6.57 -5.16 -52.34
C ASN A 9 7.24 -4.04 -53.15
N SER A 10 7.56 -4.24 -54.44
CA SER A 10 8.26 -3.23 -55.25
C SER A 10 7.34 -2.13 -55.83
N ASN A 11 6.01 -2.33 -55.83
CA ASN A 11 5.06 -1.42 -56.48
C ASN A 11 4.13 -0.66 -55.54
N ILE A 12 4.31 -0.75 -54.22
CA ILE A 12 3.56 0.08 -53.27
C ILE A 12 4.25 1.44 -53.15
N LYS A 13 4.22 2.22 -54.23
CA LYS A 13 4.27 3.68 -54.09
C LYS A 13 2.92 4.11 -53.52
N ARG A 14 2.98 4.74 -52.35
CA ARG A 14 1.84 5.28 -51.61
C ARG A 14 0.87 6.00 -52.56
N GLY A 15 -0.39 5.56 -52.58
CA GLY A 15 -1.53 6.40 -52.97
C GLY A 15 -2.10 6.28 -54.39
N ILE A 16 -2.08 5.11 -55.05
CA ILE A 16 -2.82 4.93 -56.32
C ILE A 16 -3.74 3.70 -56.22
N PRO A 17 -5.06 3.81 -56.52
CA PRO A 17 -5.96 2.66 -56.56
C PRO A 17 -5.64 1.77 -57.77
N ILE A 18 -5.48 0.47 -57.54
CA ILE A 18 -5.11 -0.50 -58.58
C ILE A 18 -6.39 -0.99 -59.27
N THR A 19 -6.50 -0.79 -60.58
CA THR A 19 -7.66 -1.17 -61.41
C THR A 19 -7.70 -2.70 -61.64
N LEU A 20 -8.85 -3.33 -61.36
CA LEU A 20 -9.14 -4.77 -61.41
C LEU A 20 -9.19 -5.35 -62.85
N GLY A 21 -8.07 -5.33 -63.59
CA GLY A 21 -8.06 -5.71 -65.01
C GLY A 21 -7.43 -7.05 -65.41
N GLN A 22 -6.68 -7.75 -64.56
CA GLN A 22 -5.81 -8.86 -65.03
C GLN A 22 -5.73 -10.08 -64.10
N ILE A 23 -6.86 -10.58 -63.61
CA ILE A 23 -6.89 -11.90 -62.95
C ILE A 23 -8.03 -12.73 -63.54
N GLU A 24 -7.70 -13.62 -64.47
CA GLU A 24 -8.63 -14.63 -64.98
C GLU A 24 -8.82 -15.74 -63.92
N VAL A 25 -10.04 -15.89 -63.40
CA VAL A 25 -10.44 -16.95 -62.48
C VAL A 25 -11.56 -17.77 -63.11
N PRO A 26 -11.46 -19.12 -63.17
CA PRO A 26 -12.44 -19.96 -63.86
C PRO A 26 -13.82 -19.91 -63.20
N LYS A 27 -14.84 -19.76 -64.05
CA LYS A 27 -16.27 -19.67 -63.72
C LYS A 27 -16.79 -21.00 -63.17
N ASN A 28 -16.76 -21.22 -61.86
CA ASN A 28 -17.77 -22.06 -61.21
C ASN A 28 -18.21 -21.50 -59.85
N LYS A 29 -19.43 -20.95 -59.87
CA LYS A 29 -20.32 -20.44 -58.82
C LYS A 29 -19.91 -20.65 -57.34
N ILE A 30 -19.24 -19.67 -56.76
CA ILE A 30 -19.59 -19.08 -55.45
C ILE A 30 -19.31 -17.57 -55.55
N LYS A 31 -20.34 -16.72 -55.65
CA LYS A 31 -20.18 -15.26 -55.52
C LYS A 31 -20.00 -14.96 -54.03
N ILE A 32 -18.77 -15.08 -53.55
CA ILE A 32 -18.38 -14.51 -52.26
C ILE A 32 -18.07 -13.04 -52.57
N ASP A 33 -18.80 -12.12 -51.95
CA ASP A 33 -18.48 -10.70 -52.06
C ASP A 33 -17.04 -10.48 -51.58
N TYR A 34 -16.26 -9.68 -52.31
CA TYR A 34 -14.84 -9.53 -52.01
C TYR A 34 -14.69 -9.02 -50.57
N PRO A 35 -13.85 -9.66 -49.72
CA PRO A 35 -13.71 -9.24 -48.34
C PRO A 35 -13.22 -7.79 -48.27
N SER A 36 -14.01 -6.92 -47.63
CA SER A 36 -13.62 -5.55 -47.31
C SER A 36 -12.56 -5.59 -46.21
N TYR A 37 -11.30 -5.30 -46.56
CA TYR A 37 -10.21 -5.19 -45.60
C TYR A 37 -10.13 -3.77 -45.05
N THR A 38 -10.51 -3.58 -43.79
CA THR A 38 -10.18 -2.37 -43.03
C THR A 38 -8.82 -2.56 -42.37
N ILE A 39 -7.85 -1.72 -42.75
CA ILE A 39 -6.54 -1.64 -42.09
C ILE A 39 -6.73 -0.72 -40.89
N SER A 40 -6.97 -1.31 -39.72
CA SER A 40 -7.06 -0.55 -38.46
C SER A 40 -5.68 -0.36 -37.86
N SER A 41 -5.39 0.87 -37.43
CA SER A 41 -4.17 1.17 -36.67
C SER A 41 -4.19 0.42 -35.33
N ARG A 42 -3.00 0.17 -34.73
CA ARG A 42 -2.86 -0.47 -33.41
C ARG A 42 -3.65 0.26 -32.33
N GLU A 43 -3.87 1.56 -32.49
CA GLU A 43 -4.66 2.41 -31.57
C GLU A 43 -6.18 2.31 -31.79
N GLU A 44 -6.64 1.89 -32.97
CA GLU A 44 -8.05 1.71 -33.30
C GLU A 44 -8.58 0.33 -32.92
N SER A 45 -7.68 -0.61 -32.58
CA SER A 45 -8.06 -1.94 -32.09
C SER A 45 -8.60 -1.83 -30.66
N GLN A 46 -9.88 -2.18 -30.48
CA GLN A 46 -10.54 -2.21 -29.17
C GLN A 46 -9.75 -3.04 -28.14
N GLY A 47 -9.10 -4.13 -28.57
CA GLY A 47 -8.25 -4.95 -27.70
C GLY A 47 -7.02 -4.19 -27.20
N TYR A 48 -6.38 -3.38 -28.04
CA TYR A 48 -5.24 -2.55 -27.64
C TYR A 48 -5.65 -1.40 -26.74
N SER A 49 -6.78 -0.75 -27.03
CA SER A 49 -7.33 0.30 -26.17
C SER A 49 -7.65 -0.24 -24.77
N SER A 50 -8.27 -1.42 -24.67
CA SER A 50 -8.57 -2.05 -23.37
C SER A 50 -7.30 -2.46 -22.62
N TYR A 51 -6.32 -3.08 -23.29
CA TYR A 51 -5.06 -3.45 -22.66
C TYR A 51 -4.27 -2.25 -22.16
N ARG A 52 -4.24 -1.15 -22.93
CA ARG A 52 -3.62 0.11 -22.51
C ARG A 52 -4.32 0.68 -21.28
N ALA A 53 -5.65 0.72 -21.29
CA ALA A 53 -6.44 1.19 -20.16
C ALA A 53 -6.22 0.34 -18.89
N ASP A 54 -6.13 -0.98 -19.03
CA ASP A 54 -5.88 -1.87 -17.88
C ASP A 54 -4.45 -1.72 -17.35
N SER A 55 -3.45 -1.54 -18.22
CA SER A 55 -2.08 -1.26 -17.80
C SER A 55 -1.97 0.06 -17.04
N GLU A 56 -2.65 1.11 -17.51
CA GLU A 56 -2.69 2.42 -16.85
C GLU A 56 -3.38 2.34 -15.47
N ARG A 57 -4.45 1.56 -15.34
CA ARG A 57 -5.10 1.30 -14.05
C ARG A 57 -4.18 0.59 -13.07
N VAL A 58 -3.45 -0.42 -13.54
CA VAL A 58 -2.48 -1.16 -12.72
C VAL A 58 -1.34 -0.25 -12.29
N GLU A 59 -0.86 0.64 -13.16
CA GLU A 59 0.17 1.62 -12.82
C GLU A 59 -0.28 2.59 -11.74
N VAL A 60 -1.50 3.15 -11.85
CA VAL A 60 -2.07 4.03 -10.82
C VAL A 60 -2.20 3.28 -9.49
N LEU A 61 -2.68 2.02 -9.51
CA LEU A 61 -2.80 1.21 -8.30
C LEU A 61 -1.43 0.92 -7.67
N ALA A 62 -0.42 0.59 -8.48
CA ALA A 62 0.94 0.31 -8.02
C ALA A 62 1.60 1.54 -7.36
N ASN A 63 1.26 2.75 -7.79
CA ASN A 63 1.78 3.99 -7.21
C ASN A 63 1.05 4.42 -5.94
N VAL A 64 -0.28 4.24 -5.88
CA VAL A 64 -1.11 4.74 -4.77
C VAL A 64 -1.14 3.76 -3.59
N PHE A 65 -1.11 2.45 -3.85
CA PHE A 65 -1.24 1.43 -2.81
C PHE A 65 -0.13 1.47 -1.73
N PRO A 66 1.17 1.67 -2.08
CA PRO A 66 2.23 1.80 -1.07
C PRO A 66 2.01 2.97 -0.12
N VAL A 67 1.48 4.10 -0.60
CA VAL A 67 1.21 5.28 0.24
C VAL A 67 0.22 4.95 1.36
N PHE A 68 -0.86 4.25 1.04
CA PHE A 68 -1.84 3.79 2.03
C PHE A 68 -1.23 2.78 3.01
N LEU A 69 -0.46 1.82 2.53
CA LEU A 69 0.21 0.84 3.39
C LEU A 69 1.19 1.51 4.37
N PHE A 70 1.97 2.49 3.92
CA PHE A 70 2.86 3.26 4.80
C PHE A 70 2.08 4.08 5.83
N ALA A 71 0.95 4.67 5.45
CA ALA A 71 0.10 5.41 6.38
C ALA A 71 -0.46 4.48 7.49
N VAL A 72 -0.96 3.31 7.12
CA VAL A 72 -1.44 2.30 8.09
C VAL A 72 -0.29 1.81 8.96
N ALA A 73 0.86 1.47 8.38
CA ALA A 73 2.03 1.03 9.11
C ALA A 73 2.52 2.09 10.13
N ALA A 74 2.53 3.37 9.74
CA ALA A 74 2.87 4.47 10.64
C ALA A 74 1.88 4.60 11.80
N LEU A 75 0.57 4.46 11.53
CA LEU A 75 -0.47 4.49 12.56
C LEU A 75 -0.33 3.32 13.55
N VAL A 76 -0.16 2.11 13.04
CA VAL A 76 0.03 0.91 13.88
C VAL A 76 1.32 1.04 14.70
N SER A 77 2.43 1.40 14.06
CA SER A 77 3.71 1.67 14.73
C SER A 77 3.56 2.71 15.84
N LEU A 78 2.81 3.78 15.60
CA LEU A 78 2.54 4.82 16.59
C LEU A 78 1.80 4.29 17.80
N THR A 79 0.77 3.47 17.59
CA THR A 79 0.03 2.87 18.70
C THR A 79 0.86 1.86 19.48
N THR A 80 1.62 1.00 18.79
CA THR A 80 2.49 -0.01 19.41
C THR A 80 3.60 0.65 20.22
N MET A 81 4.27 1.66 19.66
CA MET A 81 5.35 2.35 20.33
C MET A 81 4.85 3.15 21.55
N ARG A 82 3.68 3.80 21.45
CA ARG A 82 3.05 4.43 22.63
C ARG A 82 2.81 3.42 23.73
N ARG A 83 2.32 2.23 23.39
CA ARG A 83 2.08 1.16 24.38
C ARG A 83 3.39 0.72 25.03
N PHE A 84 4.44 0.52 24.22
CA PHE A 84 5.76 0.13 24.71
C PHE A 84 6.37 1.18 25.66
N VAL A 85 6.30 2.47 25.30
CA VAL A 85 6.79 3.56 26.17
C VAL A 85 5.96 3.68 27.45
N GLU A 86 4.66 3.42 27.38
CA GLU A 86 3.80 3.38 28.58
C GLU A 86 4.14 2.20 29.50
N GLU A 87 4.44 1.03 28.95
CA GLU A 87 4.91 -0.14 29.71
C GLU A 87 6.27 0.12 30.37
N GLU A 88 7.18 0.83 29.70
CA GLU A 88 8.50 1.21 30.21
C GLU A 88 8.53 2.53 31.01
N ARG A 89 7.36 3.13 31.27
CA ARG A 89 7.25 4.48 31.88
C ARG A 89 7.96 4.58 33.24
N THR A 90 7.81 3.58 34.10
CA THR A 90 8.46 3.54 35.42
C THR A 90 9.97 3.47 35.29
N ASN A 91 10.49 2.65 34.37
CA ASN A 91 11.94 2.54 34.11
C ASN A 91 12.53 3.86 33.63
N ILE A 92 11.83 4.58 32.74
CA ILE A 92 12.21 5.93 32.30
C ILE A 92 12.26 6.90 33.49
N GLY A 93 11.27 6.83 34.39
CA GLY A 93 11.24 7.62 35.62
C GLY A 93 12.44 7.36 36.53
N THR A 94 12.81 6.09 36.72
CA THR A 94 13.98 5.68 37.50
C THR A 94 15.28 6.20 36.89
N PHE A 95 15.48 6.06 35.57
CA PHE A 95 16.68 6.60 34.92
C PHE A 95 16.80 8.11 35.07
N LYS A 96 15.70 8.85 34.92
CA LYS A 96 15.69 10.30 35.19
C LYS A 96 16.00 10.63 36.64
N ALA A 97 15.49 9.86 37.59
CA ALA A 97 15.77 10.06 39.02
C ALA A 97 17.25 9.80 39.37
N LEU A 98 17.89 8.87 38.67
CA LEU A 98 19.34 8.60 38.76
C LEU A 98 20.21 9.63 38.03
N GLY A 99 19.62 10.64 37.36
CA GLY A 99 20.33 11.71 36.68
C GLY A 99 20.72 11.42 35.23
N TYR A 100 20.18 10.37 34.60
CA TYR A 100 20.43 10.12 33.17
C TYR A 100 19.79 11.21 32.29
N GLY A 101 20.54 11.63 31.28
CA GLY A 101 20.04 12.57 30.27
C GLY A 101 18.97 11.96 29.38
N ASN A 102 18.06 12.81 28.89
CA ASN A 102 16.98 12.43 27.97
C ASN A 102 17.50 11.72 26.70
N GLY A 103 18.68 12.10 26.19
CA GLY A 103 19.30 11.48 25.02
C GLY A 103 19.74 10.03 25.26
N SER A 104 20.33 9.75 26.43
CA SER A 104 20.75 8.39 26.81
C SER A 104 19.56 7.45 26.95
N ILE A 105 18.43 7.96 27.45
CA ILE A 105 17.18 7.18 27.48
C ILE A 105 16.66 6.95 26.06
N ALA A 106 16.73 7.97 25.20
CA ALA A 106 16.23 7.89 23.83
C ALA A 106 16.94 6.87 22.95
N ILE A 107 18.25 6.68 23.14
CA ILE A 107 19.01 5.74 22.32
C ILE A 107 18.50 4.30 22.43
N LYS A 108 18.02 3.87 23.61
CA LYS A 108 17.41 2.55 23.83
C LYS A 108 16.19 2.36 22.90
N PHE A 109 15.31 3.35 22.86
CA PHE A 109 14.09 3.31 22.05
C PHE A 109 14.37 3.45 20.55
N LEU A 110 15.36 4.27 20.19
CA LEU A 110 15.79 4.40 18.80
C LEU A 110 16.38 3.09 18.26
N LEU A 111 17.30 2.45 19.00
CA LEU A 111 17.88 1.16 18.63
C LEU A 111 16.81 0.06 18.50
N TYR A 112 15.80 0.07 19.38
CA TYR A 112 14.68 -0.86 19.27
C TYR A 112 13.86 -0.61 17.99
N SER A 113 13.50 0.65 17.71
CA SER A 113 12.72 0.98 16.51
C SER A 113 13.47 0.70 15.20
N THR A 114 14.77 0.97 15.14
CA THR A 114 15.58 0.73 13.93
C THR A 114 15.81 -0.77 13.69
N SER A 115 16.09 -1.55 14.74
CA SER A 115 16.20 -3.02 14.61
C SER A 115 14.90 -3.65 14.16
N ALA A 116 13.76 -3.22 14.72
CA ALA A 116 12.44 -3.66 14.27
C ALA A 116 12.16 -3.30 12.79
N ALA A 117 12.56 -2.11 12.34
CA ALA A 117 12.41 -1.69 10.95
C ALA A 117 13.26 -2.52 9.99
N ILE A 118 14.51 -2.82 10.35
CA ILE A 118 15.41 -3.66 9.53
C ILE A 118 14.85 -5.08 9.41
N LEU A 119 14.42 -5.66 10.53
CA LEU A 119 13.81 -7.00 10.54
C LEU A 119 12.52 -7.04 9.72
N GLY A 120 11.63 -6.06 9.92
CA GLY A 120 10.40 -5.94 9.16
C GLY A 120 10.64 -5.79 7.66
N ALA A 121 11.62 -4.98 7.25
CA ALA A 121 11.97 -4.80 5.85
C ALA A 121 12.55 -6.09 5.23
N SER A 122 13.43 -6.79 5.96
CA SER A 122 14.05 -8.04 5.50
C SER A 122 13.02 -9.15 5.31
N LEU A 123 12.10 -9.27 6.27
CA LEU A 123 10.99 -10.23 6.21
C LEU A 123 9.98 -9.85 5.13
N GLY A 124 9.59 -8.58 5.04
CA GLY A 124 8.66 -8.10 4.01
C GLY A 124 9.19 -8.33 2.60
N TYR A 125 10.48 -8.03 2.39
CA TYR A 125 11.16 -8.24 1.12
C TYR A 125 11.20 -9.72 0.71
N THR A 126 11.49 -10.62 1.64
CA THR A 126 11.64 -12.04 1.30
C THR A 126 10.29 -12.76 1.24
N PHE A 127 9.36 -12.42 2.13
CA PHE A 127 8.12 -13.18 2.31
C PHE A 127 7.04 -12.77 1.31
N LEU A 128 6.81 -11.47 1.11
CA LEU A 128 5.67 -10.97 0.35
C LEU A 128 5.76 -11.32 -1.16
N PRO A 129 6.89 -11.08 -1.86
CA PRO A 129 6.99 -11.42 -3.28
C PRO A 129 6.91 -12.93 -3.51
N ASN A 130 7.55 -13.73 -2.64
CA ASN A 130 7.47 -15.19 -2.72
C ASN A 130 6.05 -15.71 -2.53
N LEU A 131 5.27 -15.11 -1.63
CA LEU A 131 3.87 -15.47 -1.43
C LEU A 131 3.02 -15.11 -2.66
N ILE A 132 3.20 -13.91 -3.22
CA ILE A 132 2.45 -13.44 -4.39
C ILE A 132 2.76 -14.30 -5.62
N ILE A 133 4.04 -14.56 -5.89
CA ILE A 133 4.47 -15.39 -7.03
C ILE A 133 3.93 -16.81 -6.88
N LYS A 134 4.02 -17.42 -5.70
CA LYS A 134 3.45 -18.75 -5.45
C LYS A 134 1.94 -18.77 -5.68
N ALA A 135 1.21 -17.75 -5.24
CA ALA A 135 -0.23 -17.65 -5.46
C ALA A 135 -0.59 -17.50 -6.95
N TYR A 136 0.20 -16.73 -7.70
CA TYR A 136 -0.01 -16.53 -9.14
C TYR A 136 0.35 -17.75 -9.98
N LEU A 137 1.44 -18.44 -9.63
CA LEU A 137 1.83 -19.69 -10.27
C LEU A 137 0.84 -20.82 -9.97
N ALA A 138 0.20 -20.83 -8.79
CA ALA A 138 -0.82 -21.83 -8.46
C ALA A 138 -2.05 -21.78 -9.39
N SER A 139 -2.36 -20.63 -9.99
CA SER A 139 -3.45 -20.47 -10.95
C SER A 139 -2.99 -20.51 -12.42
N SER A 140 -1.69 -20.57 -12.67
CA SER A 140 -1.10 -20.48 -14.01
C SER A 140 -0.51 -21.81 -14.47
N THR A 141 -0.55 -22.08 -15.77
CA THR A 141 0.11 -23.27 -16.38
C THR A 141 1.60 -23.06 -16.68
N LEU A 142 2.16 -21.92 -16.23
CA LEU A 142 3.55 -21.54 -16.44
C LEU A 142 4.44 -22.31 -15.45
N GLY A 143 5.56 -22.86 -15.95
CA GLY A 143 6.48 -23.69 -15.17
C GLY A 143 7.04 -22.99 -13.93
N SER A 144 7.58 -23.79 -12.99
CA SER A 144 8.03 -23.38 -11.66
C SER A 144 9.26 -22.46 -11.62
N ASP A 145 9.85 -22.14 -12.77
CA ASP A 145 11.06 -21.34 -12.87
C ASP A 145 10.71 -19.86 -13.01
N TYR A 146 10.82 -19.12 -11.90
CA TYR A 146 10.71 -17.65 -11.90
C TYR A 146 12.04 -17.02 -11.52
N GLN A 147 12.40 -15.94 -12.22
CA GLN A 147 13.55 -15.11 -11.87
C GLN A 147 13.05 -13.83 -11.19
N LEU A 148 13.44 -13.64 -9.92
CA LEU A 148 13.22 -12.39 -9.22
C LEU A 148 14.22 -11.35 -9.71
N ASN A 149 13.77 -10.45 -10.59
CA ASN A 149 14.56 -9.29 -10.99
C ASN A 149 14.55 -8.25 -9.86
N PHE A 150 15.73 -7.96 -9.32
CA PHE A 150 15.89 -7.08 -8.16
C PHE A 150 15.81 -5.61 -8.58
N ALA A 151 14.70 -4.95 -8.25
CA ALA A 151 14.55 -3.52 -8.42
C ALA A 151 15.12 -2.78 -7.19
N TRP A 152 16.43 -2.50 -7.22
CA TRP A 152 17.15 -1.85 -6.11
C TRP A 152 16.59 -0.46 -5.76
N GLY A 153 16.16 0.32 -6.76
CA GLY A 153 15.64 1.68 -6.57
C GLY A 153 14.41 1.73 -5.64
N PRO A 154 13.28 1.10 -6.01
CA PRO A 154 12.08 1.07 -5.19
C PRO A 154 12.30 0.45 -3.79
N LEU A 155 13.19 -0.54 -3.69
CA LEU A 155 13.53 -1.16 -2.41
C LEU A 155 14.24 -0.17 -1.47
N LEU A 156 15.26 0.54 -1.96
CA LEU A 156 15.97 1.51 -1.13
C LEU A 156 15.07 2.68 -0.72
N ILE A 157 14.23 3.16 -1.64
CA ILE A 157 13.26 4.23 -1.34
C ILE A 157 12.26 3.79 -0.26
N SER A 158 11.67 2.60 -0.41
CA SER A 158 10.71 2.06 0.56
C SER A 158 11.36 1.79 1.93
N LEU A 159 12.61 1.32 1.95
CA LEU A 159 13.38 1.11 3.19
C LEU A 159 13.67 2.43 3.92
N ILE A 160 14.10 3.46 3.20
CA ILE A 160 14.34 4.79 3.76
C ILE A 160 13.05 5.37 4.33
N ILE A 161 11.94 5.30 3.59
CA ILE A 161 10.63 5.78 4.04
C ILE A 161 10.20 5.02 5.31
N ALA A 162 10.34 3.69 5.33
CA ALA A 162 9.99 2.86 6.48
C ALA A 162 10.83 3.21 7.73
N LEU A 163 12.14 3.41 7.56
CA LEU A 163 13.03 3.81 8.63
C LEU A 163 12.68 5.20 9.16
N LEU A 164 12.48 6.19 8.27
CA LEU A 164 12.08 7.53 8.67
C LEU A 164 10.73 7.52 9.39
N ALA A 165 9.74 6.78 8.88
CA ALA A 165 8.44 6.67 9.50
C ALA A 165 8.52 6.07 10.92
N THR A 166 9.19 4.93 11.08
CA THR A 166 9.29 4.25 12.39
C THR A 166 10.11 5.03 13.40
N THR A 167 11.25 5.61 12.98
CA THR A 167 12.10 6.43 13.86
C THR A 167 11.43 7.75 14.23
N ALA A 168 10.78 8.44 13.29
CA ALA A 168 10.04 9.67 13.58
C ALA A 168 8.89 9.41 14.56
N VAL A 169 8.13 8.34 14.34
CA VAL A 169 7.06 7.90 15.25
C VAL A 169 7.63 7.60 16.65
N SER A 170 8.72 6.84 16.72
CA SER A 170 9.43 6.53 17.97
C SER A 170 9.84 7.79 18.71
N MET A 171 10.50 8.71 18.03
CA MET A 171 10.96 9.96 18.63
C MET A 171 9.80 10.85 19.09
N LEU A 172 8.73 10.96 18.31
CA LEU A 172 7.54 11.74 18.67
C LEU A 172 6.88 11.21 19.94
N THR A 173 6.72 9.89 20.05
CA THR A 173 6.11 9.26 21.24
C THR A 173 6.99 9.43 22.47
N LEU A 174 8.29 9.22 22.32
CA LEU A 174 9.25 9.37 23.40
C LEU A 174 9.37 10.81 23.86
N TYR A 175 9.40 11.78 22.95
CA TYR A 175 9.47 13.21 23.28
C TYR A 175 8.30 13.64 24.17
N GLN A 176 7.10 13.13 23.91
CA GLN A 176 5.92 13.41 24.74
C GLN A 176 6.12 12.90 26.18
N THR A 177 6.67 11.70 26.35
CA THR A 177 6.93 11.10 27.68
C THR A 177 8.13 11.74 28.38
N LEU A 178 9.19 12.09 27.66
CA LEU A 178 10.39 12.72 28.22
C LEU A 178 10.15 14.17 28.68
N ARG A 179 9.06 14.83 28.25
CA ARG A 179 8.64 16.12 28.82
C ARG A 179 7.96 16.00 30.18
N GLU A 180 7.49 14.82 30.57
CA GLU A 180 6.85 14.63 31.86
C GLU A 180 7.87 14.68 33.02
N LYS A 181 7.43 15.20 34.18
CA LYS A 181 8.24 15.27 35.40
C LYS A 181 8.54 13.84 35.90
N PRO A 182 9.75 13.56 36.43
CA PRO A 182 10.13 12.22 36.91
C PRO A 182 9.15 11.64 37.93
N VAL A 183 8.69 12.46 38.88
CA VAL A 183 7.71 12.06 39.91
C VAL A 183 6.40 11.58 39.29
N ALA A 184 5.96 12.18 38.18
CA ALA A 184 4.74 11.76 37.48
C ALA A 184 4.94 10.46 36.67
N LEU A 185 6.18 10.12 36.30
CA LEU A 185 6.51 8.88 35.60
C LEU A 185 6.54 7.67 36.53
N LEU A 186 6.86 7.88 37.81
CA LEU A 186 6.91 6.83 38.84
C LEU A 186 5.54 6.45 39.40
N LEU A 187 4.51 7.28 39.17
CA LEU A 187 3.15 7.02 39.61
C LEU A 187 2.38 6.21 38.55
N PRO A 188 1.46 5.32 38.97
CA PRO A 188 0.57 4.64 38.05
C PRO A 188 -0.22 5.68 37.26
N LYS A 189 -0.33 5.46 35.95
CA LYS A 189 -0.96 6.43 35.04
C LYS A 189 -2.41 6.65 35.49
N PRO A 190 -2.81 7.89 35.84
CA PRO A 190 -4.19 8.16 36.23
C PRO A 190 -5.12 7.78 35.08
N PRO A 191 -6.31 7.20 35.36
CA PRO A 191 -7.26 6.85 34.31
C PRO A 191 -7.58 8.11 33.49
N LYS A 192 -7.67 7.96 32.16
CA LYS A 192 -7.99 9.09 31.27
C LYS A 192 -9.28 9.78 31.76
N ASN A 193 -9.22 11.08 32.01
CA ASN A 193 -10.35 11.88 32.48
C ASN A 193 -11.58 11.60 31.62
N GLY A 194 -12.71 11.30 32.27
CA GLY A 194 -14.00 11.17 31.60
C GLY A 194 -14.41 12.53 31.04
N SER A 195 -14.23 12.75 29.74
CA SER A 195 -14.75 13.95 29.07
C SER A 195 -16.22 13.74 28.69
N ARG A 196 -16.98 14.84 28.66
CA ARG A 196 -18.31 14.88 28.04
C ARG A 196 -18.17 14.48 26.58
N ILE A 197 -19.04 13.59 26.12
CA ILE A 197 -18.99 13.03 24.77
C ILE A 197 -19.88 13.84 23.83
N LEU A 198 -19.52 13.93 22.54
CA LEU A 198 -20.30 14.68 21.55
C LEU A 198 -21.74 14.13 21.41
N LEU A 199 -21.95 12.83 21.67
CA LEU A 199 -23.28 12.23 21.68
C LEU A 199 -24.19 12.78 22.80
N GLU A 200 -23.64 13.35 23.89
CA GLU A 200 -24.45 14.02 24.91
C GLU A 200 -25.07 15.33 24.40
N HIS A 201 -24.51 15.93 23.33
CA HIS A 201 -25.07 17.13 22.70
C HIS A 201 -26.18 16.82 21.69
N ILE A 202 -26.43 15.55 21.36
CA ILE A 202 -27.52 15.12 20.46
C ILE A 202 -28.61 14.45 21.31
N PRO A 203 -29.55 15.22 21.89
CA PRO A 203 -30.50 14.72 22.89
C PRO A 203 -31.46 13.67 22.32
N TRP A 204 -31.78 13.71 21.02
CA TRP A 204 -32.66 12.72 20.39
C TRP A 204 -32.06 11.31 20.43
N LEU A 205 -30.82 11.16 19.96
CA LEU A 205 -30.12 9.88 19.97
C LEU A 205 -29.80 9.43 21.41
N TRP A 206 -29.38 10.35 22.28
CA TRP A 206 -29.02 10.05 23.67
C TRP A 206 -30.22 9.57 24.51
N LYS A 207 -31.42 10.11 24.29
CA LYS A 207 -32.63 9.72 25.03
C LYS A 207 -33.08 8.29 24.70
N HIS A 208 -32.90 7.83 23.46
CA HIS A 208 -33.29 6.49 23.02
C HIS A 208 -32.28 5.39 23.39
N MET A 209 -31.11 5.75 23.93
CA MET A 209 -30.10 4.77 24.36
C MET A 209 -30.38 4.23 25.76
N SER A 210 -30.31 2.89 25.91
CA SER A 210 -30.34 2.21 27.20
C SER A 210 -29.15 2.62 28.09
N PHE A 211 -29.27 2.43 29.40
CA PHE A 211 -28.20 2.78 30.35
C PHE A 211 -26.86 2.12 29.96
N SER A 212 -26.88 0.84 29.62
CA SER A 212 -25.70 0.12 29.13
C SER A 212 -25.12 0.74 27.87
N ALA A 213 -25.95 1.15 26.90
CA ALA A 213 -25.49 1.82 25.69
C ALA A 213 -24.82 3.18 25.98
N LYS A 214 -25.33 3.95 26.95
CA LYS A 214 -24.73 5.23 27.38
C LYS A 214 -23.36 5.01 28.05
N VAL A 215 -23.23 4.00 28.90
CA VAL A 215 -21.96 3.65 29.55
C VAL A 215 -20.95 3.14 28.52
N THR A 216 -21.38 2.27 27.60
CA THR A 216 -20.54 1.78 26.49
C THR A 216 -20.08 2.91 25.57
N ALA A 217 -20.98 3.81 25.18
CA ALA A 217 -20.61 4.98 24.37
C ALA A 217 -19.57 5.86 25.09
N ARG A 218 -19.77 6.18 26.38
CA ARG A 218 -18.77 6.90 27.18
C ARG A 218 -17.42 6.18 27.23
N ASN A 219 -17.41 4.86 27.37
CA ASN A 219 -16.18 4.07 27.38
C ASN A 219 -15.47 4.07 26.01
N ILE A 220 -16.21 3.91 24.91
CA ILE A 220 -15.64 3.94 23.55
C ILE A 220 -14.99 5.30 23.28
N PHE A 221 -15.69 6.39 23.59
CA PHE A 221 -15.15 7.75 23.40
C PHE A 221 -14.07 8.13 24.42
N ARG A 222 -14.00 7.48 25.59
CA ARG A 222 -12.89 7.61 26.55
C ARG A 222 -11.59 7.00 26.00
N TYR A 223 -11.69 5.94 25.20
CA TYR A 223 -10.54 5.21 24.64
C TYR A 223 -10.49 5.26 23.10
N LYS A 224 -10.60 6.46 22.51
CA LYS A 224 -10.60 6.66 21.04
C LYS A 224 -9.44 5.95 20.32
N SER A 225 -8.24 5.96 20.90
CA SER A 225 -7.07 5.28 20.32
C SER A 225 -7.24 3.75 20.26
N ARG A 226 -7.91 3.15 21.25
CA ARG A 226 -8.20 1.71 21.26
C ARG A 226 -9.31 1.37 20.26
N MET A 227 -10.33 2.23 20.15
CA MET A 227 -11.39 2.10 19.15
C MET A 227 -10.82 2.18 17.72
N LEU A 228 -9.99 3.18 17.42
CA LEU A 228 -9.37 3.32 16.11
C LEU A 228 -8.47 2.13 15.77
N MET A 229 -7.75 1.58 16.76
CA MET A 229 -6.98 0.35 16.58
C MET A 229 -7.85 -0.85 16.21
N THR A 230 -9.07 -0.99 16.77
CA THR A 230 -9.97 -2.09 16.39
C THR A 230 -10.64 -1.88 15.03
N ILE A 231 -10.80 -0.63 14.59
CA ILE A 231 -11.46 -0.32 13.30
C ILE A 231 -10.47 -0.41 12.14
N PHE A 232 -9.25 0.10 12.33
CA PHE A 232 -8.23 0.20 11.29
C PHE A 232 -7.10 -0.83 11.42
N GLY A 233 -6.96 -1.45 12.59
CA GLY A 233 -5.94 -2.47 12.87
C GLY A 233 -6.48 -3.87 12.72
#